data_AF-A0A9P3NQZ4-F1
#
_entry.id   AF-A0A9P3NQZ4-F1
#
_cell.length_a   1.000
_cell.length_b   1.000
_cell.length_c   1.000
_cell.angle_alpha   90.00
_cell.angle_beta   90.00
_cell.angle_gamma   90.00
#
_symmetry.space_group_name_H-M   'P 1'
#
loop_
_entity.id
_entity.type
_entity.pdbx_description
1 polymer ?
#
loop_
_entity_poly.entity_id
_entity_poly.type
_entity_poly.pdbx_seq_one_letter_code
_entity_poly.pdbx_strand_id
1 'polypeptide(L)'
;MVIRKHADIFPDDLPVGLPSEREHDHKIELEPGTQPTVRTQWRLTQPELDELRRQLDYLLEKGFVRPSTSPFAAPIMFTPKKDGGL
;
A
#
# COMPACT_ATOMS: atom_id res chain seq x y z
N MET A 1 -25.97 5.65 -18.59
CA MET A 1 -25.80 4.56 -19.59
C MET A 1 -24.33 4.18 -19.81
N VAL A 2 -23.38 5.13 -19.72
CA VAL A 2 -21.93 4.87 -19.91
C VAL A 2 -21.30 4.02 -18.80
N ILE A 3 -21.51 4.35 -17.51
CA ILE A 3 -20.89 3.60 -16.39
C ILE A 3 -21.30 2.12 -16.41
N ARG A 4 -22.59 1.83 -16.63
CA ARG A 4 -23.08 0.44 -16.74
C ARG A 4 -22.46 -0.34 -17.90
N LYS A 5 -22.07 0.34 -18.98
CA LYS A 5 -21.43 -0.28 -20.16
C LYS A 5 -19.97 -0.64 -19.90
N HIS A 6 -19.33 0.00 -18.92
CA HIS A 6 -17.91 -0.11 -18.61
C HIS A 6 -17.68 -0.58 -17.16
N ALA A 7 -18.63 -1.33 -16.60
CA ALA A 7 -18.57 -1.78 -15.22
C ALA A 7 -17.34 -2.64 -14.91
N ASP A 8 -16.76 -3.29 -15.93
CA ASP A 8 -15.53 -4.08 -15.87
C ASP A 8 -14.28 -3.24 -15.58
N ILE A 9 -14.24 -1.97 -16.01
CA ILE A 9 -13.12 -1.05 -15.76
C ILE A 9 -13.40 -0.04 -14.64
N PHE A 10 -14.61 -0.02 -14.08
CA PHE A 10 -15.00 0.78 -12.92
C PHE A 10 -15.57 -0.11 -11.80
N PRO A 11 -14.79 -1.06 -11.26
CA PRO A 11 -15.23 -1.86 -10.12
C PRO A 11 -15.31 -0.99 -8.85
N ASP A 12 -16.15 -1.41 -7.90
CA ASP A 12 -16.26 -0.75 -6.58
C ASP A 12 -14.99 -0.91 -5.74
N ASP A 13 -14.17 -1.93 -6.02
CA ASP A 13 -12.90 -2.23 -5.36
C ASP A 13 -11.83 -2.64 -6.40
N LEU A 14 -10.55 -2.49 -6.03
CA LEU A 14 -9.45 -2.79 -6.94
C LEU A 14 -9.34 -4.30 -7.26
N PRO A 15 -8.97 -4.65 -8.51
CA PRO A 15 -8.73 -6.03 -8.89
C PRO A 15 -7.56 -6.62 -8.09
N VAL A 16 -7.61 -7.92 -7.86
CA VAL A 16 -6.56 -8.65 -7.13
C VAL A 16 -5.28 -8.72 -7.97
N GLY A 17 -4.15 -8.54 -7.32
CA GLY A 17 -2.82 -8.68 -7.90
C GLY A 17 -2.29 -7.39 -8.51
N LEU A 18 -1.01 -7.44 -8.88
CA LEU A 18 -0.39 -6.37 -9.66
C LEU A 18 -0.90 -6.40 -11.10
N PRO A 19 -0.97 -5.24 -11.78
CA PRO A 19 -1.22 -5.22 -13.21
C PRO A 19 -0.12 -6.02 -13.94
N SER A 20 -0.43 -6.50 -15.15
CA SER A 20 0.57 -7.08 -16.03
C SER A 20 1.71 -6.08 -16.26
N GLU A 21 2.94 -6.58 -16.32
CA GLU A 21 4.13 -5.80 -16.67
C GLU A 21 3.89 -5.00 -17.96
N ARG A 22 4.33 -3.74 -17.98
CA ARG A 22 4.18 -2.83 -19.12
C ARG A 22 5.53 -2.26 -19.52
N GLU A 23 5.58 -1.59 -20.67
CA GLU A 23 6.78 -0.87 -21.13
C GLU A 23 7.31 0.15 -20.10
N HIS A 24 6.41 0.68 -19.27
CA HIS A 24 6.73 1.68 -18.25
C HIS A 24 6.27 1.20 -16.88
N ASP A 25 7.03 0.28 -16.29
CA ASP A 25 6.88 -0.09 -14.88
C ASP A 25 7.59 0.91 -13.97
N HIS A 26 7.05 1.14 -12.78
CA HIS A 26 7.61 2.10 -11.84
C HIS A 26 8.91 1.56 -11.23
N LYS A 27 10.02 2.27 -11.48
CA LYS A 27 11.33 1.99 -10.88
C LYS A 27 11.75 3.17 -10.01
N ILE A 28 12.25 2.87 -8.82
CA ILE A 28 12.90 3.84 -7.94
C ILE A 28 14.40 3.74 -8.20
N GLU A 29 14.97 4.77 -8.82
CA GLU A 29 16.41 4.87 -9.03
C GLU A 29 17.06 5.56 -7.82
N LEU A 30 18.13 4.96 -7.30
CA LEU A 30 18.86 5.51 -6.18
C LEU A 30 20.02 6.36 -6.70
N GLU A 31 20.21 7.53 -6.09
CA GLU A 31 21.38 8.38 -6.33
C GLU A 31 22.68 7.62 -6.01
N PRO A 32 23.76 7.79 -6.79
CA PRO A 32 25.04 7.15 -6.52
C PRO A 32 25.52 7.40 -5.07
N GLY A 33 25.91 6.33 -4.37
CA GLY A 33 26.36 6.40 -2.98
C GLY A 33 25.25 6.41 -1.92
N THR A 34 23.98 6.31 -2.31
CA THR A 34 22.86 6.18 -1.35
C THR A 34 23.02 4.94 -0.49
N GLN A 35 23.02 5.15 0.83
CA GLN A 35 22.99 4.08 1.82
C GLN A 35 21.55 3.77 2.25
N PRO A 36 21.23 2.50 2.58
CA PRO A 36 19.92 2.15 3.08
C PRO A 36 19.58 2.89 4.38
N THR A 37 18.34 3.38 4.46
CA THR A 37 17.81 4.02 5.67
C THR A 37 16.80 3.09 6.34
N VAL A 38 17.03 2.81 7.63
CA VAL A 38 16.13 2.02 8.47
C VAL A 38 15.62 2.91 9.60
N ARG A 39 14.29 3.05 9.69
CA ARG A 39 13.62 3.68 10.82
C ARG A 39 12.66 2.70 11.46
N THR A 40 12.75 2.56 12.78
CA THR A 40 11.85 1.70 13.55
C THR A 40 10.44 2.28 13.58
N GLN A 41 9.45 1.42 13.77
CA GLN A 41 8.06 1.84 13.87
C GLN A 41 7.82 2.65 15.14
N TRP A 42 7.09 3.76 15.02
CA TRP A 42 6.66 4.54 16.19
C TRP A 42 5.61 3.79 16.99
N ARG A 43 5.42 4.19 18.24
CA ARG A 43 4.37 3.63 19.09
C ARG A 43 3.02 3.98 18.49
N LEU A 44 2.24 2.95 18.18
CA LEU A 44 0.85 3.07 17.75
C LEU A 44 -0.08 2.86 18.94
N THR A 45 -1.18 3.58 18.96
CA THR A 45 -2.31 3.35 19.86
C THR A 45 -3.03 2.05 19.50
N GLN A 46 -3.87 1.54 20.41
CA GLN A 46 -4.63 0.31 20.15
C GLN A 46 -5.50 0.39 18.87
N PRO A 47 -6.27 1.48 18.63
CA PRO A 47 -7.05 1.61 17.40
C PRO A 47 -6.20 1.61 16.13
N GLU A 48 -5.02 2.26 16.15
CA GLU A 48 -4.10 2.28 15.01
C GLU A 48 -3.47 0.91 14.76
N LEU A 49 -3.21 0.12 15.80
CA LEU A 49 -2.73 -1.25 15.64
C LEU A 49 -3.79 -2.15 15.01
N ASP A 50 -5.05 -2.00 15.39
CA ASP A 50 -6.15 -2.77 14.85
C ASP A 50 -6.41 -2.39 13.39
N GLU A 51 -6.36 -1.10 13.07
CA GLU A 51 -6.45 -0.60 11.69
C GLU A 51 -5.26 -1.05 10.83
N LEU A 52 -4.04 -1.03 11.39
CA LEU A 52 -2.84 -1.52 10.70
C LEU A 52 -2.99 -2.99 10.30
N ARG A 53 -3.46 -3.85 11.22
CA ARG A 53 -3.70 -5.27 10.92
C ARG A 53 -4.73 -5.42 9.81
N ARG A 54 -5.87 -4.71 9.92
CA ARG A 54 -6.94 -4.74 8.92
C ARG A 54 -6.44 -4.35 7.52
N GLN A 55 -5.67 -3.28 7.41
CA GLN A 55 -5.11 -2.83 6.12
C GLN A 55 -4.05 -3.81 5.61
N LEU A 56 -3.16 -4.31 6.47
CA LEU A 56 -2.14 -5.27 6.05
C LEU A 56 -2.77 -6.57 5.53
N ASP A 57 -3.76 -7.12 6.22
CA ASP A 57 -4.45 -8.33 5.80
C ASP A 57 -5.10 -8.13 4.43
N TYR A 58 -5.82 -7.00 4.23
CA TYR A 58 -6.40 -6.64 2.94
C TYR A 58 -5.33 -6.52 1.84
N LEU A 59 -4.23 -5.78 2.09
CA LEU A 59 -3.18 -5.56 1.09
C LEU A 59 -2.43 -6.86 0.73
N LEU A 60 -2.23 -7.75 1.70
CA LEU A 60 -1.61 -9.07 1.50
C LEU A 60 -2.54 -9.99 0.72
N GLU A 61 -3.82 -10.06 1.08
CA GLU A 61 -4.84 -10.85 0.36
C GLU A 61 -4.98 -10.38 -1.08
N LYS A 62 -4.96 -9.06 -1.31
CA LYS A 62 -4.95 -8.46 -2.65
C LYS A 62 -3.64 -8.66 -3.41
N GLY A 63 -2.57 -9.09 -2.76
CA GLY A 63 -1.24 -9.25 -3.39
C GLY A 63 -0.58 -7.91 -3.78
N PHE A 64 -1.02 -6.80 -3.18
CA PHE A 64 -0.44 -5.47 -3.42
C PHE A 64 0.86 -5.27 -2.65
N VAL A 65 1.02 -5.97 -1.53
CA VAL A 65 2.25 -6.01 -0.74
C VAL A 65 2.65 -7.45 -0.46
N ARG A 66 3.89 -7.65 -0.04
CA ARG A 66 4.42 -8.95 0.39
C ARG A 66 5.44 -8.77 1.52
N PRO A 67 5.68 -9.79 2.36
CA PRO A 67 6.82 -9.79 3.25
C PRO A 67 8.11 -9.55 2.49
N SER A 68 9.02 -8.76 3.05
CA SER A 68 10.31 -8.44 2.43
C SER A 68 11.42 -8.40 3.46
N THR A 69 12.64 -8.66 3.00
CA THR A 69 13.89 -8.48 3.77
C THR A 69 14.66 -7.26 3.25
N SER A 70 13.94 -6.17 2.95
CA SER A 70 14.50 -4.94 2.41
C SER A 70 15.51 -4.32 3.39
N PRO A 71 16.65 -3.79 2.92
CA PRO A 71 17.54 -3.00 3.76
C PRO A 71 16.98 -1.61 4.06
N PHE A 72 15.88 -1.20 3.42
CA PHE A 72 15.15 0.04 3.69
C PHE A 72 13.90 -0.24 4.53
N ALA A 73 13.63 0.61 5.52
CA ALA A 73 12.40 0.58 6.30
C ALA A 73 11.98 1.98 6.76
N ALA A 74 10.68 2.25 6.72
CA ALA A 74 10.07 3.50 7.17
C ALA A 74 8.90 3.20 8.11
N PRO A 75 8.62 4.07 9.10
CA PRO A 75 7.48 3.91 9.98
C PRO A 75 6.16 4.18 9.25
N ILE A 76 5.08 3.55 9.72
CA ILE A 76 3.70 3.76 9.30
C ILE A 76 3.05 4.77 10.26
N MET A 77 2.29 5.70 9.70
CA MET A 77 1.54 6.71 10.46
C MET A 77 0.12 6.81 9.89
N PHE A 78 -0.86 6.94 10.78
CA PHE A 78 -2.25 7.16 10.41
C PHE A 78 -2.57 8.66 10.36
N THR A 79 -3.51 9.03 9.50
CA THR A 79 -4.01 10.40 9.41
C THR A 79 -5.54 10.35 9.44
N PRO A 80 -6.18 10.99 10.43
CA PRO A 80 -7.63 10.99 10.55
C PRO A 80 -8.30 11.46 9.25
N LYS A 81 -9.25 10.67 8.78
CA LYS A 81 -10.06 10.96 7.60
C LYS A 81 -11.34 11.71 8.00
N LYS A 82 -11.93 12.43 7.04
CA LYS A 82 -13.14 13.24 7.28
C LYS A 82 -14.37 12.42 7.68
N ASP A 83 -14.41 11.16 7.27
CA ASP A 83 -15.46 10.17 7.59
C ASP A 83 -15.28 9.54 8.98
N GLY A 84 -14.24 9.94 9.73
CA GLY A 84 -13.92 9.38 11.04
C GLY A 84 -13.08 8.11 11.00
N GLY A 85 -12.65 7.67 9.81
CA GLY A 85 -11.70 6.57 9.65
C GLY A 85 -10.27 6.97 10.05
N LEU A 86 -9.49 5.96 10.44
CA LEU A 86 -8.02 6.04 10.54
C LEU A 86 -7.37 5.46 9.28
#